data_AF-A0A382VJS7-F1
#
_entry.id   AF-A0A382VJS7-F1
#
_cell.length_a   1.000
_cell.length_b   1.000
_cell.length_c   1.000
_cell.angle_alpha   90.00
_cell.angle_beta   90.00
_cell.angle_gamma   90.00
#
_symmetry.space_group_name_H-M   'P 1'
#
loop_
_entity.id
_entity.type
_entity.pdbx_description
1 polymer ?
#
loop_
_entity_poly.entity_id
_entity_poly.type
_entity_poly.pdbx_seq_one_letter_code
_entity_poly.pdbx_strand_id
1 'polypeptide(L)'
;MADYKNTIEKILKSVDVEINGSRPWDLQVHDERFYSRVLSGGTLAFGESYMDGWWDCKALDQLSEKLLSGHLDKQVRASSPSFFLVLIRAWLLNPQSKKRAYIVGEKHYDVGNDLFSLMLDKRMNYSCG
;
A
#
# COMPACT_ATOMS: atom_id res chain seq x y z
N MET A 1 -6.00 -8.22 -25.17
CA MET A 1 -5.84 -8.43 -23.72
C MET A 1 -4.87 -7.38 -23.22
N ALA A 2 -5.19 -6.66 -22.15
CA ALA A 2 -4.23 -5.73 -21.56
C ALA A 2 -3.10 -6.55 -20.94
N ASP A 3 -1.86 -6.25 -21.34
CA ASP A 3 -0.67 -6.86 -20.75
C ASP A 3 -0.38 -6.18 -19.40
N TYR A 4 -0.96 -6.76 -18.34
CA TYR A 4 -0.87 -6.23 -16.97
C TYR A 4 0.56 -6.14 -16.48
N LYS A 5 1.37 -7.15 -16.80
CA LYS A 5 2.78 -7.23 -16.42
C LYS A 5 3.57 -6.07 -17.02
N ASN A 6 3.49 -5.90 -18.34
CA ASN A 6 4.17 -4.81 -19.04
C ASN A 6 3.72 -3.42 -18.57
N THR A 7 2.43 -3.26 -18.23
CA THR A 7 1.92 -2.01 -17.67
C THR A 7 2.56 -1.68 -16.32
N ILE A 8 2.56 -2.65 -15.39
CA ILE A 8 3.16 -2.48 -14.07
C ILE A 8 4.68 -2.29 -14.17
N GLU A 9 5.36 -3.04 -15.03
CA GLU A 9 6.80 -2.89 -15.28
C GLU A 9 7.15 -1.48 -15.78
N LYS A 10 6.35 -0.91 -16.71
CA LYS A 10 6.55 0.47 -17.19
C LYS A 10 6.36 1.50 -16.08
N ILE A 11 5.32 1.33 -15.26
CA ILE A 11 5.04 2.21 -14.13
C ILE A 11 6.20 2.18 -13.12
N LEU A 12 6.66 0.99 -12.73
CA LEU A 12 7.76 0.84 -11.77
C LEU A 12 9.09 1.35 -12.34
N LYS A 13 9.38 1.07 -13.61
CA LYS A 13 10.58 1.61 -14.28
C LYS A 13 10.59 3.13 -14.33
N SER A 14 9.43 3.79 -14.42
CA SER A 14 9.35 5.26 -14.41
C SER A 14 9.86 5.89 -13.11
N VAL A 15 9.92 5.12 -12.03
CA VAL A 15 10.45 5.53 -10.72
C VAL A 15 11.70 4.75 -10.32
N ASP A 16 12.43 4.21 -11.31
CA ASP A 16 13.70 3.52 -11.09
C ASP A 16 13.58 2.27 -10.20
N VAL A 17 12.46 1.55 -10.33
CA VAL A 17 12.22 0.25 -9.68
C VAL A 17 12.11 -0.82 -10.76
N GLU A 18 12.89 -1.90 -10.60
CA GLU A 18 12.83 -3.06 -11.47
C GLU A 18 12.11 -4.22 -10.76
N ILE A 19 11.42 -5.05 -11.56
CA ILE A 19 10.81 -6.29 -11.07
C ILE A 19 11.82 -7.41 -11.19
N ASN A 20 12.02 -8.15 -10.10
CA ASN A 20 13.06 -9.17 -9.94
C ASN A 20 14.46 -8.62 -10.25
N GLY A 21 14.66 -7.33 -9.94
CA GLY A 21 15.96 -6.67 -10.03
C GLY A 21 16.90 -7.08 -8.89
N SER A 22 18.15 -6.64 -8.97
CA SER A 22 19.20 -7.03 -8.01
C SER A 22 19.44 -6.00 -6.91
N ARG A 23 18.86 -4.79 -7.04
CA ARG A 23 19.09 -3.71 -6.08
C ARG A 23 18.21 -3.94 -4.84
N PRO A 24 18.62 -3.45 -3.66
CA PRO A 24 17.87 -3.71 -2.42
C PRO A 24 16.41 -3.26 -2.46
N TRP A 25 16.09 -2.20 -3.21
CA TRP A 25 14.74 -1.66 -3.34
C TRP A 25 13.94 -2.26 -4.52
N ASP A 26 14.55 -3.13 -5.32
CA ASP A 26 13.87 -3.78 -6.44
C ASP A 26 12.88 -4.83 -5.92
N LEU A 27 11.70 -4.83 -6.53
CA LEU A 27 10.55 -5.62 -6.10
C LEU A 27 10.70 -7.06 -6.58
N GLN A 28 10.63 -8.05 -5.69
CA GLN A 28 10.67 -9.47 -6.04
C GLN A 28 9.24 -10.01 -6.10
N VAL A 29 8.79 -10.45 -7.27
CA VAL A 29 7.44 -11.00 -7.48
C VAL A 29 7.50 -12.51 -7.51
N HIS A 30 6.76 -13.12 -6.58
CA HIS A 30 6.65 -14.58 -6.43
C HIS A 30 5.36 -15.13 -7.03
N ASP A 31 4.35 -14.28 -7.27
CA ASP A 31 3.05 -14.67 -7.81
C ASP A 31 2.56 -13.73 -8.92
N GLU A 32 2.36 -14.27 -10.12
CA GLU A 32 1.90 -13.51 -11.31
C GLU A 32 0.50 -12.89 -11.15
N ARG A 33 -0.33 -13.36 -10.20
CA ARG A 33 -1.64 -12.73 -9.90
C ARG A 33 -1.48 -11.30 -9.37
N PHE A 34 -0.31 -10.98 -8.81
CA PHE A 34 0.11 -9.64 -8.37
C PHE A 34 -0.26 -8.56 -9.39
N TYR A 35 0.13 -8.73 -10.65
CA TYR A 35 -0.01 -7.70 -11.68
C TYR A 35 -1.47 -7.28 -11.88
N SER A 36 -2.36 -8.26 -12.03
CA SER A 36 -3.79 -8.01 -12.24
C SER A 36 -4.46 -7.40 -11.00
N ARG A 37 -4.07 -7.84 -9.79
CA ARG A 37 -4.61 -7.36 -8.52
C ARG A 37 -4.18 -5.92 -8.23
N VAL A 38 -2.90 -5.61 -8.41
CA VAL A 38 -2.37 -4.26 -8.16
C VAL A 38 -2.92 -3.26 -9.16
N LEU A 39 -3.00 -3.62 -10.44
CA LEU A 39 -3.53 -2.70 -11.44
C LEU A 39 -5.02 -2.37 -11.20
N SER A 40 -5.80 -3.32 -10.68
CA SER A 40 -7.23 -3.12 -10.41
C SER A 40 -7.52 -2.51 -9.03
N GLY A 41 -6.73 -2.85 -8.00
CA GLY A 41 -6.95 -2.45 -6.61
C GLY A 41 -6.03 -1.35 -6.09
N GLY A 42 -5.06 -0.88 -6.90
CA GLY A 42 -4.16 0.22 -6.57
C GLY A 42 -3.29 -0.04 -5.35
N THR A 43 -3.06 1.01 -4.54
CA THR A 43 -2.14 0.97 -3.40
C THR A 43 -2.56 0.01 -2.30
N LEU A 44 -3.87 -0.20 -2.09
CA LEU A 44 -4.37 -1.14 -1.09
C LEU A 44 -4.03 -2.58 -1.52
N ALA A 45 -4.34 -2.94 -2.76
CA ALA A 45 -3.97 -4.24 -3.33
C ALA A 45 -2.45 -4.47 -3.32
N PHE A 46 -1.65 -3.43 -3.54
CA PHE A 46 -0.20 -3.50 -3.44
C PHE A 46 0.25 -3.89 -2.02
N GLY A 47 -0.28 -3.24 -0.98
CA GLY A 47 0.03 -3.57 0.41
C GLY A 47 -0.52 -4.92 0.87
N GLU A 48 -1.74 -5.28 0.50
CA GLU A 48 -2.31 -6.58 0.86
C GLU A 48 -1.55 -7.74 0.20
N SER A 49 -1.13 -7.58 -1.06
CA SER A 49 -0.34 -8.62 -1.75
C SER A 49 1.07 -8.78 -1.16
N TYR A 50 1.62 -7.76 -0.50
CA TYR A 50 2.84 -7.91 0.32
C TYR A 50 2.56 -8.76 1.56
N MET A 51 1.46 -8.48 2.27
CA MET A 51 1.04 -9.27 3.43
C MET A 51 0.74 -10.73 3.07
N ASP A 52 0.22 -10.97 1.86
CA ASP A 52 -0.05 -12.31 1.32
C ASP A 52 1.21 -13.02 0.80
N GLY A 53 2.39 -12.38 0.84
CA GLY A 53 3.66 -12.94 0.38
C GLY A 53 3.81 -13.07 -1.13
N TRP A 54 3.00 -12.36 -1.92
CA TRP A 54 3.05 -12.43 -3.39
C TRP A 54 4.25 -11.67 -3.96
N TRP A 55 4.78 -10.72 -3.20
CA TRP A 55 6.00 -10.01 -3.50
C TRP A 55 6.70 -9.57 -2.21
N ASP A 56 8.01 -9.36 -2.28
CA ASP A 56 8.80 -8.76 -1.21
C ASP A 56 9.86 -7.79 -1.74
N CYS A 57 10.56 -7.14 -0.83
CA CYS A 57 11.63 -6.21 -1.11
C CYS A 57 12.58 -6.15 0.09
N LYS A 58 13.90 -6.09 -0.17
CA LYS A 58 14.92 -6.07 0.89
C LYS A 58 14.97 -4.72 1.63
N ALA A 59 14.74 -3.61 0.92
CA ALA A 59 14.74 -2.26 1.44
C ALA A 59 13.39 -1.57 1.13
N LEU A 60 12.37 -1.95 1.91
CA LEU A 60 10.98 -1.49 1.72
C LEU A 60 10.83 0.04 1.91
N ASP A 61 11.67 0.62 2.76
CA ASP A 61 11.80 2.06 2.98
C ASP A 61 12.24 2.80 1.71
N GLN A 62 13.28 2.32 1.06
CA GLN A 62 13.80 2.90 -0.19
C GLN A 62 12.83 2.71 -1.36
N LEU A 63 12.18 1.54 -1.43
CA LEU A 63 11.09 1.33 -2.40
C LEU A 63 9.96 2.35 -2.18
N SER A 64 9.54 2.55 -0.94
CA SER A 64 8.49 3.51 -0.60
C SER A 64 8.86 4.95 -0.98
N GLU A 65 10.11 5.36 -0.74
CA GLU A 65 10.63 6.65 -1.17
C GLU A 65 10.51 6.84 -2.70
N LYS A 66 10.98 5.86 -3.47
CA LYS A 66 10.92 5.88 -4.95
C LYS A 66 9.48 6.01 -5.45
N LEU A 67 8.57 5.16 -4.94
CA LEU A 67 7.16 5.16 -5.34
C LEU A 67 6.46 6.50 -5.05
N LEU A 68 6.75 7.11 -3.88
CA LEU A 68 6.19 8.39 -3.47
C LEU A 68 6.78 9.57 -4.24
N SER A 69 8.09 9.55 -4.52
CA SER A 69 8.78 10.60 -5.28
C SER A 69 8.27 10.73 -6.72
N GLY A 70 7.86 9.61 -7.33
CA GLY A 70 7.22 9.60 -8.65
C GLY A 70 5.72 9.89 -8.65
N HIS A 71 5.12 10.16 -7.49
CA HIS A 71 3.67 10.40 -7.33
C HIS A 71 2.78 9.33 -7.98
N LEU A 72 3.21 8.06 -7.94
CA LEU A 72 2.46 6.96 -8.55
C LEU A 72 1.08 6.77 -7.91
N ASP A 73 0.95 7.11 -6.63
CA ASP A 73 -0.32 7.14 -5.89
C ASP A 73 -1.37 8.05 -6.56
N LYS A 74 -0.93 9.15 -7.18
CA LYS A 74 -1.80 10.10 -7.89
C LYS A 74 -2.09 9.65 -9.31
N GLN A 75 -1.11 9.10 -10.02
CA GLN A 75 -1.28 8.60 -11.39
C GLN A 75 -2.28 7.44 -11.45
N VAL A 76 -2.19 6.48 -10.52
CA VAL A 76 -3.07 5.30 -10.49
C VAL A 76 -4.51 5.67 -10.09
N ARG A 77 -4.71 6.67 -9.21
CA ARG A 77 -6.06 7.13 -8.81
C ARG A 77 -6.86 7.77 -9.94
N ALA A 78 -6.21 8.52 -10.81
CA ALA A 78 -6.90 9.26 -11.88
C ALA A 78 -7.40 8.35 -13.02
N SER A 79 -6.77 7.20 -13.22
CA SER A 79 -7.01 6.34 -14.39
C SER A 79 -8.03 5.22 -14.17
N SER A 80 -8.48 4.96 -12.93
CA SER A 80 -9.38 3.85 -12.64
C SER A 80 -10.85 4.28 -12.48
N PRO A 81 -11.78 3.80 -13.33
CA PRO A 81 -13.22 4.08 -13.20
C PRO A 81 -13.81 3.63 -11.85
N SER A 82 -13.21 2.62 -11.20
CA SER A 82 -13.65 2.13 -9.89
C SER A 82 -13.41 3.15 -8.78
N PHE A 83 -12.49 4.10 -8.95
CA PHE A 83 -12.26 5.18 -8.00
C PHE A 83 -13.49 6.09 -7.85
N PHE A 84 -14.19 6.38 -8.96
CA PHE A 84 -15.43 7.16 -8.92
C PHE A 84 -16.54 6.45 -8.13
N LEU A 85 -16.67 5.13 -8.26
CA LEU A 85 -17.62 4.34 -7.48
C LEU A 85 -17.29 4.36 -5.98
N VAL A 86 -16.01 4.32 -5.62
CA VAL A 86 -15.56 4.47 -4.24
C VAL A 86 -15.91 5.85 -3.69
N LEU A 87 -15.70 6.92 -4.47
CA LEU A 87 -16.08 8.29 -4.07
C LEU A 87 -17.59 8.44 -3.86
N ILE A 88 -18.40 7.91 -4.78
CA ILE A 88 -19.87 7.94 -4.68
C ILE A 88 -20.33 7.18 -3.43
N ARG A 89 -19.80 5.98 -3.18
CA ARG A 89 -20.11 5.22 -1.96
C ARG A 89 -19.69 5.95 -0.69
N ALA A 90 -18.50 6.55 -0.68
CA ALA A 90 -18.00 7.29 0.47
C ALA A 90 -18.88 8.51 0.77
N TRP A 91 -19.35 9.21 -0.27
CA TRP A 91 -20.27 10.34 -0.14
C TRP A 91 -21.65 9.90 0.38
N LEU A 92 -22.23 8.83 -0.18
CA LEU A 92 -23.57 8.35 0.20
C LEU A 92 -23.63 7.69 1.58
N LEU A 93 -22.59 6.94 1.97
CA LEU A 93 -22.62 6.08 3.15
C LEU A 93 -21.78 6.60 4.32
N ASN A 94 -21.07 7.73 4.14
CA ASN A 94 -20.02 8.30 5.01
C ASN A 94 -19.82 7.52 6.34
N PRO A 95 -18.91 6.52 6.34
CA PRO A 95 -18.75 5.64 7.50
C PRO A 95 -18.06 6.30 8.70
N GLN A 96 -17.58 7.54 8.56
CA GLN A 96 -16.80 8.29 9.56
C GLN A 96 -17.70 8.94 10.63
N SER A 97 -18.52 8.13 11.31
CA SER A 97 -19.34 8.60 12.44
C SER A 97 -18.71 8.25 13.79
N LYS A 98 -18.92 9.09 14.81
CA LYS A 98 -18.46 8.82 16.19
C LYS A 98 -18.93 7.46 16.72
N LYS A 99 -20.13 7.03 16.34
CA LYS A 99 -20.70 5.72 16.74
C LYS A 99 -19.87 4.53 16.23
N ARG A 100 -19.16 4.69 15.11
CA ARG A 100 -18.26 3.67 14.54
C ARG A 100 -16.80 3.82 14.98
N ALA A 101 -16.45 4.89 15.69
CA ALA A 101 -15.08 5.13 16.13
C ALA A 101 -14.55 4.00 17.03
N TYR A 102 -15.41 3.39 17.85
CA TYR A 102 -15.04 2.23 18.68
C TYR A 102 -14.59 1.03 17.83
N ILE A 103 -15.34 0.69 16.78
CA ILE A 103 -15.02 -0.42 15.86
C ILE A 103 -13.68 -0.18 15.15
N VAL A 104 -13.40 1.08 14.79
CA VAL A 104 -12.12 1.48 14.18
C VAL A 104 -10.99 1.40 15.21
N GLY A 105 -11.25 1.84 16.44
CA GLY A 105 -10.34 1.75 17.58
C GLY A 105 -9.86 0.32 17.81
N GLU A 106 -10.80 -0.60 17.94
CA GLU A 106 -10.53 -2.04 18.14
C GLU A 106 -9.72 -2.63 16.97
N LYS A 107 -10.16 -2.42 15.72
CA LYS A 107 -9.47 -2.99 14.55
C LYS A 107 -8.06 -2.45 14.29
N HIS A 108 -7.79 -1.20 14.63
CA HIS A 108 -6.53 -0.53 14.25
C HIS A 108 -5.55 -0.30 15.40
N TYR A 109 -6.01 -0.39 16.65
CA TYR A 109 -5.19 -0.03 17.81
C TYR A 109 -5.17 -1.09 18.92
N ASP A 110 -5.95 -2.17 18.80
CA ASP A 110 -6.02 -3.22 19.84
C ASP A 110 -4.93 -4.30 19.68
N VAL A 111 -3.68 -3.85 19.47
CA VAL A 111 -2.49 -4.71 19.46
C VAL A 111 -1.88 -4.82 20.88
N GLY A 112 -2.40 -4.05 21.85
CA GLY A 112 -1.99 -4.06 23.26
C GLY A 112 -0.70 -3.29 23.55
N ASN A 113 -0.48 -2.93 24.83
CA ASN A 113 0.71 -2.17 25.26
C ASN A 113 2.02 -2.96 25.20
N ASP A 114 1.96 -4.28 25.09
CA ASP A 114 3.14 -5.15 25.08
C ASP A 114 4.03 -4.87 23.86
N LEU A 115 3.42 -4.74 22.67
CA LEU A 115 4.14 -4.38 21.45
C LEU A 115 4.75 -2.97 21.56
N PHE A 116 3.95 -2.00 22.01
CA PHE A 116 4.40 -0.60 22.10
C PHE A 116 5.55 -0.43 23.09
N SER A 117 5.55 -1.19 24.19
CA SER A 117 6.62 -1.12 25.19
C SER A 117 7.95 -1.69 24.68
N LEU A 118 7.92 -2.57 23.69
CA LEU A 118 9.10 -3.10 23.01
C LEU A 118 9.60 -2.18 21.89
N MET A 119 8.70 -1.43 21.26
CA MET A 119 9.00 -0.58 20.09
C MET A 119 9.37 0.86 20.46
N LEU A 120 8.75 1.43 21.50
CA LEU A 120 8.84 2.85 21.85
C LEU A 120 9.91 3.13 22.90
N ASP A 121 10.23 4.42 23.06
CA ASP A 121 11.08 4.88 24.16
C ASP A 121 10.38 4.74 25.53
N LYS A 122 11.13 5.02 26.59
CA LYS A 122 10.62 4.95 27.98
C LYS A 122 9.43 5.86 28.25
N ARG A 123 9.18 6.85 27.40
CA ARG A 123 8.08 7.82 27.55
C ARG A 123 6.82 7.37 26.83
N MET A 124 6.86 6.26 26.08
CA MET A 124 5.73 5.73 25.30
C MET A 124 5.20 6.75 24.28
N ASN A 125 6.08 7.60 23.74
CA ASN A 125 5.68 8.60 22.76
C ASN A 125 5.55 7.95 21.37
N TYR A 126 4.32 7.75 20.91
CA TYR A 126 4.04 7.35 19.52
C TYR A 126 3.69 8.57 18.66
N SER A 127 4.62 9.53 18.66
CA SER A 127 4.56 10.76 17.87
C SER A 127 5.95 11.06 17.31
N CYS A 128 6.04 11.97 16.33
CA CYS A 128 7.34 12.48 15.92
C CYS A 128 8.10 13.02 17.14
N GLY A 129 9.34 12.55 17.31
CA GLY A 129 10.26 12.98 18.35
C GLY A 129 11.18 14.10 17.90
#